data_AF-A0A354Q8E9-F1
#
_entry.id   AF-A0A354Q8E9-F1
#
_cell.length_a   1.000
_cell.length_b   1.000
_cell.length_c   1.000
_cell.angle_alpha   90.00
_cell.angle_beta   90.00
_cell.angle_gamma   90.00
#
_symmetry.space_group_name_H-M   'P 1'
#
loop_
_entity.id
_entity.type
_entity.pdbx_description
1 polymer ?
#
loop_
_entity_poly.entity_id
_entity_poly.type
_entity_poly.pdbx_seq_one_letter_code
_entity_poly.pdbx_strand_id
1 'polypeptide(L)'
;FSAATLEEMLRTCETWAKSKNEEWRLLLDFLETWFRDLTWLFRGLPEEKLINRTVGSDENRISALRKSGEHFTLQQIFEIFGWIAESRRTIELNANKSLAVESLCLHMYRSAV
;
A
#
# COMPACT_ATOMS: atom_id res chain seq x y z
N PHE A 1 -11.42 2.96 -6.76
CA PHE A 1 -10.73 3.88 -5.85
C PHE A 1 -11.52 5.18 -5.87
N SER A 2 -12.15 5.58 -4.77
CA SER A 2 -12.76 6.91 -4.67
C SER A 2 -11.84 7.82 -3.87
N ALA A 3 -11.96 9.14 -4.09
CA ALA A 3 -11.26 10.13 -3.27
C ALA A 3 -11.54 9.92 -1.76
N ALA A 4 -12.74 9.45 -1.40
CA ALA A 4 -13.11 9.15 -0.02
C ALA A 4 -12.30 7.99 0.59
N THR A 5 -12.03 6.92 -0.17
CA THR A 5 -11.20 5.79 0.30
C THR A 5 -9.75 6.20 0.53
N LEU A 6 -9.22 7.09 -0.33
CA LEU A 6 -7.89 7.65 -0.14
C LEU A 6 -7.87 8.62 1.05
N GLU A 7 -8.88 9.46 1.21
CA GLU A 7 -8.97 10.40 2.34
C GLU A 7 -9.07 9.67 3.67
N GLU A 8 -9.79 8.55 3.72
CA GLU A 8 -9.88 7.67 4.90
C GLU A 8 -8.55 6.94 5.16
N MET A 9 -7.87 6.45 4.10
CA MET A 9 -6.50 5.95 4.22
C MET A 9 -5.54 7.03 4.71
N LEU A 10 -5.62 8.25 4.19
CA LEU A 10 -4.77 9.38 4.56
C LEU A 10 -5.02 9.82 6.01
N ARG A 11 -6.27 9.88 6.46
CA ARG A 11 -6.61 10.14 7.88
C ARG A 11 -6.11 9.03 8.80
N THR A 12 -6.20 7.78 8.35
CA THR A 12 -5.66 6.63 9.10
C THR A 12 -4.13 6.67 9.13
N CYS A 13 -3.48 7.02 8.00
CA CYS A 13 -2.05 7.21 7.90
C CYS A 13 -1.55 8.39 8.75
N GLU A 14 -2.29 9.50 8.80
CA GLU A 14 -2.01 10.64 9.67
C GLU A 14 -2.09 10.23 11.15
N THR A 15 -3.09 9.41 11.50
CA THR A 15 -3.25 8.85 12.85
C THR A 15 -2.07 7.93 13.21
N TRP A 16 -1.68 7.03 12.31
CA TRP A 16 -0.57 6.09 12.50
C TRP A 16 0.80 6.77 12.48
N ALA A 17 0.97 7.82 11.70
CA ALA A 17 2.21 8.59 11.66
C ALA A 17 2.45 9.40 12.94
N LYS A 18 1.38 9.79 13.64
CA LYS A 18 1.44 10.45 14.96
C LYS A 18 1.67 9.45 16.11
N SER A 19 1.55 8.15 15.88
CA SER A 19 1.83 7.12 16.88
C SER A 19 3.33 7.02 17.16
N LYS A 20 3.67 6.94 18.46
CA LYS A 20 5.07 6.81 18.92
C LYS A 20 5.66 5.43 18.64
N ASN A 21 4.84 4.43 18.30
CA ASN A 21 5.23 3.04 18.17
C ASN A 21 5.20 2.64 16.69
N GLU A 22 6.33 2.62 15.98
CA GLU A 22 6.64 1.88 14.72
C GLU A 22 5.52 1.55 13.69
N GLU A 23 4.35 2.16 13.74
CA GLU A 23 3.14 1.82 12.98
C GLU A 23 3.32 2.16 11.51
N TRP A 24 4.20 3.12 11.22
CA TRP A 24 4.68 3.39 9.87
C TRP A 24 5.32 2.15 9.25
N ARG A 25 6.02 1.28 10.01
CA ARG A 25 6.58 0.02 9.49
C ARG A 25 5.45 -0.92 9.09
N LEU A 26 4.45 -1.07 9.95
CA LEU A 26 3.28 -1.91 9.67
C LEU A 26 2.53 -1.44 8.43
N LEU A 27 2.40 -0.12 8.23
CA LEU A 27 1.81 0.45 7.02
C LEU A 27 2.65 0.12 5.78
N LEU A 28 3.96 0.35 5.82
CA LEU A 28 4.85 0.06 4.69
C LEU A 28 4.87 -1.45 4.36
N ASP A 29 4.92 -2.31 5.38
CA ASP A 29 4.88 -3.77 5.23
C ASP A 29 3.54 -4.23 4.63
N PHE A 30 2.43 -3.61 5.06
CA PHE A 30 1.11 -3.85 4.48
C PHE A 30 1.07 -3.44 3.01
N LEU A 31 1.52 -2.24 2.66
CA LEU A 31 1.53 -1.75 1.28
C LEU A 31 2.40 -2.65 0.39
N GLU A 32 3.60 -3.01 0.85
CA GLU A 32 4.51 -3.90 0.13
C GLU A 32 3.85 -5.26 -0.15
N THR A 33 3.19 -5.84 0.86
CA THR A 33 2.44 -7.09 0.72
C THR A 33 1.25 -6.96 -0.23
N TRP A 34 0.53 -5.84 -0.16
CA TRP A 34 -0.63 -5.55 -1.03
C TRP A 34 -0.22 -5.45 -2.50
N PHE A 35 0.79 -4.66 -2.82
CA PHE A 35 1.29 -4.51 -4.19
C PHE A 35 1.99 -5.77 -4.72
N ARG A 36 2.58 -6.58 -3.84
CA ARG A 36 3.11 -7.90 -4.17
C ARG A 36 1.98 -8.85 -4.59
N ASP A 37 0.90 -8.89 -3.84
CA ASP A 37 -0.27 -9.73 -4.15
C ASP A 37 -1.01 -9.23 -5.39
N LEU A 38 -1.06 -7.91 -5.63
CA LEU A 38 -1.52 -7.36 -6.92
C LEU A 38 -0.67 -7.88 -8.07
N THR A 39 0.65 -7.77 -7.97
CA THR A 39 1.57 -8.25 -9.01
C THR A 39 1.38 -9.76 -9.26
N TRP A 40 1.16 -10.53 -8.19
CA TRP A 40 0.87 -11.97 -8.27
C TRP A 40 -0.38 -12.25 -9.10
N LEU A 41 -1.48 -11.55 -8.82
CA LEU A 41 -2.73 -11.64 -9.58
C LEU A 41 -2.56 -11.18 -11.04
N PHE A 42 -1.87 -10.06 -11.28
CA PHE A 42 -1.60 -9.56 -12.63
C PHE A 42 -0.84 -10.57 -13.51
N ARG A 43 -0.03 -11.43 -12.90
CA ARG A 43 0.71 -12.49 -13.58
C ARG A 43 -0.07 -13.80 -13.70
N GLY A 44 -1.33 -13.84 -13.26
CA GLY A 44 -2.18 -15.03 -13.31
C GLY A 44 -1.69 -16.16 -12.42
N LEU A 45 -0.96 -15.84 -11.34
CA LEU A 45 -0.41 -16.84 -10.43
C LEU A 45 -1.49 -17.36 -9.44
N PRO A 46 -1.33 -18.58 -8.88
CA PRO A 46 -2.37 -19.23 -8.08
C PRO A 46 -2.73 -18.43 -6.82
N GLU A 47 -4.02 -18.17 -6.62
CA GLU A 47 -4.52 -17.32 -5.52
C GLU A 47 -4.27 -17.92 -4.15
N GLU A 48 -4.05 -19.23 -4.07
CA GLU A 48 -3.82 -19.93 -2.81
C GLU A 48 -2.56 -19.47 -2.09
N LYS A 49 -1.64 -18.82 -2.81
CA LYS A 49 -0.36 -18.31 -2.32
C LYS A 49 -0.34 -16.80 -2.03
N LEU A 50 -1.49 -16.13 -2.15
CA LEU A 50 -1.61 -14.73 -1.75
C LEU A 50 -1.45 -14.61 -0.22
N ILE A 51 -0.63 -13.67 0.23
CA ILE A 51 -0.42 -13.44 1.68
C ILE A 51 -1.69 -12.86 2.31
N ASN A 52 -2.38 -11.98 1.59
CA ASN A 52 -3.63 -11.37 2.02
C ASN A 52 -4.83 -12.34 2.04
N ARG A 53 -4.67 -13.62 1.66
CA ARG A 53 -5.75 -14.62 1.65
C ARG A 53 -6.12 -15.14 3.04
N THR A 54 -5.15 -15.26 3.95
CA THR A 54 -5.31 -16.03 5.20
C THR A 54 -5.75 -15.22 6.41
N VAL A 55 -5.86 -13.89 6.30
CA VAL A 55 -6.32 -13.02 7.39
C VAL A 55 -7.83 -12.82 7.28
N GLY A 56 -8.58 -13.81 7.77
CA GLY A 56 -10.05 -13.82 7.72
C GLY A 56 -10.60 -14.41 6.42
N SER A 57 -11.61 -15.27 6.53
CA SER A 57 -12.26 -16.00 5.43
C SER A 57 -13.12 -15.09 4.55
N ASP A 58 -12.54 -14.07 3.93
CA ASP A 58 -13.29 -13.05 3.20
C ASP A 58 -12.93 -13.08 1.71
N GLU A 59 -13.80 -13.68 0.88
CA GLU A 59 -13.84 -13.46 -0.58
C GLU A 59 -13.88 -11.94 -0.92
N ASN A 60 -14.35 -11.14 0.02
CA ASN A 60 -14.32 -9.68 0.00
C ASN A 60 -12.90 -9.09 -0.13
N ARG A 61 -11.86 -9.75 0.38
CA ARG A 61 -10.49 -9.20 0.36
C ARG A 61 -9.79 -9.43 -0.98
N ILE A 62 -9.96 -10.60 -1.59
CA ILE A 62 -9.46 -10.87 -2.95
C ILE A 62 -10.19 -9.99 -3.97
N SER A 63 -11.50 -9.83 -3.83
CA SER A 63 -12.27 -8.92 -4.70
C SER A 63 -11.86 -7.46 -4.52
N ALA A 64 -11.59 -7.00 -3.29
CA ALA A 64 -11.02 -5.68 -3.03
C ALA A 64 -9.62 -5.50 -3.64
N LEU A 65 -8.77 -6.52 -3.56
CA LEU A 65 -7.45 -6.54 -4.18
C LEU A 65 -7.58 -6.41 -5.70
N ARG A 66 -8.44 -7.20 -6.35
CA ARG A 66 -8.68 -7.09 -7.81
C ARG A 66 -9.20 -5.72 -8.20
N LYS A 67 -10.20 -5.18 -7.48
CA LYS A 67 -10.72 -3.83 -7.70
C LYS A 67 -9.65 -2.75 -7.52
N SER A 68 -8.73 -2.93 -6.57
CA SER A 68 -7.57 -2.05 -6.41
C SER A 68 -6.65 -2.12 -7.63
N GLY A 69 -6.44 -3.31 -8.18
CA GLY A 69 -5.59 -3.53 -9.36
C GLY A 69 -6.08 -2.81 -10.62
N GLU A 70 -7.39 -2.62 -10.77
CA GLU A 70 -7.96 -1.89 -11.92
C GLU A 70 -7.45 -0.45 -12.07
N HIS A 71 -6.90 0.14 -11.00
CA HIS A 71 -6.37 1.50 -10.98
C HIS A 71 -4.88 1.61 -11.28
N PHE A 72 -4.16 0.50 -11.44
CA PHE A 72 -2.72 0.53 -11.59
C PHE A 72 -2.28 -0.34 -12.75
N THR A 73 -1.37 0.19 -13.56
CA THR A 73 -0.59 -0.60 -14.50
C THR A 73 0.53 -1.35 -13.78
N LEU A 74 1.02 -2.43 -14.38
CA LEU A 74 2.19 -3.18 -13.89
C LEU A 74 3.43 -2.29 -13.71
N GLN A 75 3.62 -1.29 -14.57
CA GLN A 75 4.71 -0.32 -14.44
C GLN A 75 4.54 0.57 -13.21
N GLN A 76 3.34 1.11 -12.98
CA GLN A 76 3.06 1.94 -11.80
C GLN A 76 3.23 1.14 -10.50
N ILE A 77 2.81 -0.13 -10.47
CA ILE A 77 3.05 -1.01 -9.32
C ILE A 77 4.55 -1.16 -9.05
N PHE A 78 5.37 -1.31 -10.10
CA PHE A 78 6.82 -1.37 -9.95
C PHE A 78 7.43 -0.08 -9.39
N GLU A 79 6.95 1.08 -9.85
CA GLU A 79 7.37 2.39 -9.33
C GLU A 79 6.99 2.57 -7.86
N ILE A 80 5.80 2.09 -7.46
CA ILE A 80 5.32 2.14 -6.07
C ILE A 80 6.25 1.36 -5.13
N PHE A 81 6.77 0.19 -5.53
CA PHE A 81 7.78 -0.50 -4.71
C PHE A 81 9.03 0.35 -4.47
N GLY A 82 9.47 1.09 -5.47
CA GLY A 82 10.56 2.05 -5.34
C GLY A 82 10.27 3.13 -4.31
N TRP A 83 9.05 3.70 -4.34
CA TRP A 83 8.64 4.72 -3.36
C TRP A 83 8.51 4.17 -1.94
N ILE A 84 7.98 2.96 -1.76
CA ILE A 84 7.90 2.32 -0.43
C ILE A 84 9.31 2.14 0.15
N ALA A 85 10.25 1.65 -0.65
CA ALA A 85 11.64 1.45 -0.24
C ALA A 85 12.32 2.78 0.14
N GLU A 86 12.14 3.82 -0.68
CA GLU A 86 12.72 5.14 -0.40
C GLU A 86 12.09 5.80 0.84
N SER A 87 10.77 5.67 1.03
CA SER A 87 10.08 6.15 2.23
C SER A 87 10.62 5.45 3.49
N ARG A 88 10.83 4.13 3.44
CA ARG A 88 11.42 3.37 4.55
C ARG A 88 12.81 3.90 4.91
N ARG A 89 13.69 3.99 3.90
CA ARG A 89 15.06 4.51 4.04
C ARG A 89 15.06 5.93 4.61
N THR A 90 14.21 6.80 4.10
CA THR A 90 14.11 8.20 4.54
C THR A 90 13.71 8.30 6.01
N ILE A 91 12.71 7.52 6.44
CA ILE A 91 12.28 7.45 7.85
C ILE A 91 13.40 6.95 8.76
N GLU A 92 14.12 5.90 8.35
CA GLU A 92 15.25 5.33 9.12
C GLU A 92 16.42 6.31 9.27
N LEU A 93 16.60 7.21 8.32
CA LEU A 93 17.58 8.30 8.37
C LEU A 93 17.13 9.52 9.21
N ASN A 94 16.14 9.33 10.10
CA ASN A 94 15.56 10.34 10.99
C ASN A 94 14.74 11.44 10.29
N ALA A 95 14.15 11.17 9.13
CA ALA A 95 13.20 12.10 8.52
C ALA A 95 11.87 12.17 9.30
N ASN A 96 11.10 13.23 9.03
CA ASN A 96 9.75 13.37 9.55
C ASN A 96 8.85 12.25 8.99
N LYS A 97 8.46 11.32 9.87
CA LYS A 97 7.67 10.13 9.55
C LYS A 97 6.35 10.46 8.86
N SER A 98 5.61 11.44 9.40
CA SER A 98 4.34 11.89 8.83
C SER A 98 4.52 12.40 7.43
N LEU A 99 5.50 13.26 7.20
CA LEU A 99 5.75 13.81 5.87
C LEU A 99 6.15 12.72 4.87
N ALA A 100 6.97 11.75 5.27
CA ALA A 100 7.40 10.65 4.40
C ALA A 100 6.23 9.75 3.99
N VAL A 101 5.32 9.45 4.92
CA VAL A 101 4.10 8.67 4.66
C VAL A 101 3.11 9.45 3.80
N GLU A 102 2.85 10.72 4.12
CA GLU A 102 1.97 11.58 3.32
C GLU A 102 2.47 11.71 1.88
N SER A 103 3.78 11.89 1.70
CA SER A 103 4.40 11.96 0.37
C SER A 103 4.21 10.66 -0.40
N LEU A 104 4.40 9.50 0.24
CA LEU A 104 4.14 8.19 -0.37
C LEU A 104 2.69 8.06 -0.83
N CYS A 105 1.72 8.43 0.01
CA CYS A 105 0.31 8.37 -0.35
C CYS A 105 -0.02 9.28 -1.54
N LEU A 106 0.56 10.48 -1.61
CA LEU A 106 0.40 11.39 -2.74
C LEU A 106 0.98 10.81 -4.04
N HIS A 107 2.15 10.16 -3.98
CA HIS A 107 2.75 9.50 -5.14
C HIS A 107 1.87 8.36 -5.66
N MET A 108 1.37 7.50 -4.76
CA MET A 108 0.44 6.42 -5.14
C MET A 108 -0.83 6.96 -5.77
N TYR A 109 -1.43 8.01 -5.20
CA TYR A 109 -2.65 8.61 -5.72
C TYR A 109 -2.47 9.21 -7.12
N ARG A 110 -1.39 9.98 -7.34
CA ARG A 110 -1.08 10.57 -8.65
C ARG A 110 -0.83 9.52 -9.73
N SER A 111 -0.49 8.31 -9.32
CA SER A 111 -0.16 7.20 -10.22
C SER A 111 -1.33 6.27 -10.47
N ALA A 112 -2.44 6.43 -9.77
CA ALA A 112 -3.66 5.70 -10.06
C ALA A 112 -4.33 6.26 -11.33
N VAL A 113 -4.88 5.37 -12.15
CA VAL A 113 -5.65 5.66 -13.38
C VAL A 113 -7.14 5.74 -13.10
#